data_AF-A0A2H3CNI0-F1
#
_entry.id   AF-A0A2H3CNI0-F1
#
_cell.length_a   1.000
_cell.length_b   1.000
_cell.length_c   1.000
_cell.angle_alpha   90.00
_cell.angle_beta   90.00
_cell.angle_gamma   90.00
#
_symmetry.space_group_name_H-M   'P 1'
#
loop_
_entity.id
_entity.type
_entity.pdbx_description
1 polymer ?
#
loop_
_entity_poly.entity_id
_entity_poly.type
_entity_poly.pdbx_seq_one_letter_code
_entity_poly.pdbx_strand_id
1 'polypeptide(L)'
;MSCPCIKGRTVFRFQMFSNCSWYRVCRRETYRIKSTIYHALHRSRIELEDLIRGDRSRRTKVVANRLSTLLRLFDYILTNECPPENIQIPTISETSGCDENDEDVHVVCDFCGADAFQSFFECHTCVPSNSESSASATHGNGYAICPACYSEGRSCRCEIMKAVQCRPFKVLVQERQKTIKVLRDCEALEPSPRFDFEQEKKLFSDDRSGVFRAACVLADQRRQADARTCSIPSKSSHIVPSTWALYCRKCHSARCYLHLATNFHMHSVEALLLHDKDRENSSYHQRHVLLRNSYGSKLPAFLRATENGTVPDASMRSVYNASTFDRCKPMNPTFMKLGWYDGRADIVMINNDSIEGGADASDRIEESPLSSLSSDSGPVANSPPIRGTLHPSSNEAQTRLQCHDSDPVFTETTA
;
A
#
# COMPACT_ATOMS: atom_id res chain seq x y z
N MET A 1 18.73 -7.90 -14.65
CA MET A 1 18.23 -8.65 -13.48
C MET A 1 16.83 -9.14 -13.81
N SER A 2 16.73 -10.41 -14.19
CA SER A 2 15.51 -11.05 -14.67
C SER A 2 14.70 -11.50 -13.46
N CYS A 3 13.46 -11.02 -13.32
CA CYS A 3 12.55 -11.45 -12.26
C CYS A 3 12.14 -12.92 -12.55
N PRO A 4 12.39 -13.90 -11.67
CA PRO A 4 12.00 -15.28 -11.91
C PRO A 4 10.52 -15.43 -11.56
N CYS A 5 9.64 -15.23 -12.53
CA CYS A 5 8.21 -15.46 -12.35
C CYS A 5 7.62 -16.16 -13.57
N ILE A 6 7.08 -17.36 -13.29
CA ILE A 6 5.95 -18.03 -13.94
C ILE A 6 6.30 -19.03 -15.06
N LYS A 7 6.36 -20.31 -14.67
CA LYS A 7 5.82 -21.44 -15.45
C LYS A 7 4.86 -22.22 -14.53
N GLY A 8 3.55 -22.05 -14.72
CA GLY A 8 2.54 -22.78 -13.95
C GLY A 8 1.10 -22.36 -14.25
N ARG A 9 0.28 -23.33 -14.66
CA ARG A 9 -1.08 -23.26 -15.24
C ARG A 9 -2.10 -22.33 -14.55
N THR A 10 -2.78 -21.55 -15.39
CA THR A 10 -4.21 -21.17 -15.47
C THR A 10 -5.15 -21.41 -14.28
N VAL A 11 -4.81 -20.88 -13.11
CA VAL A 11 -5.80 -20.27 -12.22
C VAL A 11 -5.24 -18.88 -11.94
N PHE A 12 -5.88 -17.84 -12.47
CA PHE A 12 -5.64 -16.45 -12.05
C PHE A 12 -6.05 -16.36 -10.57
N ARG A 13 -5.16 -16.80 -9.67
CA ARG A 13 -5.33 -16.61 -8.24
C ARG A 13 -5.23 -15.12 -8.00
N PHE A 14 -6.38 -14.48 -7.76
CA PHE A 14 -6.51 -13.08 -7.34
C PHE A 14 -5.65 -12.72 -6.10
N GLN A 15 -5.11 -13.74 -5.41
CA GLN A 15 -4.07 -13.62 -4.38
C GLN A 15 -2.82 -12.84 -4.84
N MET A 16 -2.56 -12.71 -6.15
CA MET A 16 -1.44 -11.92 -6.64
C MET A 16 -1.68 -10.39 -6.57
N PHE A 17 -2.94 -9.94 -6.54
CA PHE A 17 -3.29 -8.51 -6.60
C PHE A 17 -3.26 -7.80 -5.24
N SER A 18 -3.51 -8.51 -4.14
CA SER A 18 -3.38 -7.96 -2.78
C SER A 18 -1.94 -7.96 -2.24
N ASN A 19 -1.01 -8.62 -2.95
CA ASN A 19 0.26 -9.08 -2.39
C ASN A 19 1.52 -8.66 -3.15
N CYS A 20 1.40 -7.94 -4.27
CA CYS A 20 2.59 -7.56 -5.03
C CYS A 20 3.22 -6.27 -4.50
N SER A 21 4.56 -6.26 -4.54
CA SER A 21 5.51 -5.20 -4.21
C SER A 21 5.38 -3.94 -5.09
N TRP A 22 4.15 -3.55 -5.47
CA TRP A 22 3.88 -2.47 -6.42
C TRP A 22 4.34 -1.10 -5.93
N TYR A 23 4.43 -0.89 -4.62
CA TYR A 23 4.82 0.41 -4.06
C TYR A 23 6.25 0.84 -4.41
N ARG A 24 7.13 -0.11 -4.74
CA ARG A 24 8.54 0.18 -5.07
C ARG A 24 8.93 -0.18 -6.51
N VAL A 25 7.99 -0.70 -7.31
CA VAL A 25 8.15 -0.85 -8.77
C VAL A 25 7.52 0.37 -9.43
N CYS A 26 8.34 1.36 -9.77
CA CYS A 26 7.85 2.54 -10.47
C CYS A 26 7.52 2.18 -11.93
N ARG A 27 6.23 2.09 -12.23
CA ARG A 27 5.67 1.89 -13.56
C ARG A 27 4.24 2.41 -13.57
N ARG A 28 3.81 2.99 -14.70
CA ARG A 28 2.41 3.37 -14.88
C ARG A 28 1.52 2.15 -14.66
N GLU A 29 0.57 2.27 -13.75
CA GLU A 29 -0.34 1.18 -13.41
C GLU A 29 -1.40 1.03 -14.51
N THR A 30 -1.15 0.10 -15.44
CA THR A 30 -2.05 -0.14 -16.58
C THR A 30 -3.44 -0.62 -16.17
N TYR A 31 -3.53 -1.45 -15.12
CA TYR A 31 -4.77 -2.16 -14.78
C TYR A 31 -5.63 -1.47 -13.70
N ARG A 32 -5.17 -0.36 -13.13
CA ARG A 32 -5.86 0.41 -12.07
C ARG A 32 -6.56 -0.52 -11.07
N ILE A 33 -5.78 -1.34 -10.36
CA ILE A 33 -6.27 -2.54 -9.68
C ILE A 33 -7.38 -2.20 -8.67
N LYS A 34 -7.24 -1.11 -7.92
CA LYS A 34 -8.23 -0.66 -6.94
C LYS A 34 -9.54 -0.25 -7.59
N SER A 35 -9.49 0.55 -8.66
CA SER A 35 -10.66 0.94 -9.46
C SER A 35 -11.34 -0.29 -10.07
N THR A 36 -10.56 -1.21 -10.63
CA THR A 36 -11.09 -2.47 -11.19
C THR A 36 -11.83 -3.30 -10.13
N ILE A 37 -11.29 -3.43 -8.91
CA ILE A 37 -11.96 -4.11 -7.80
C ILE A 37 -13.26 -3.40 -7.43
N TYR A 38 -13.24 -2.06 -7.32
CA TYR A 38 -14.43 -1.26 -7.00
C TYR A 38 -15.55 -1.43 -8.04
N HIS A 39 -15.25 -1.28 -9.33
CA HIS A 39 -16.27 -1.44 -10.38
C HIS A 39 -16.75 -2.89 -10.50
N ALA A 40 -15.86 -3.89 -10.33
CA ALA A 40 -16.26 -5.29 -10.33
C ALA A 40 -17.19 -5.63 -9.16
N LEU A 41 -16.92 -5.06 -7.97
CA LEU A 41 -17.79 -5.16 -6.78
C LEU A 41 -19.17 -4.58 -7.08
N HIS A 42 -19.20 -3.33 -7.56
CA HIS A 42 -20.44 -2.62 -7.88
C HIS A 42 -21.30 -3.38 -8.91
N ARG A 43 -20.70 -3.82 -10.04
CA ARG A 43 -21.41 -4.61 -11.06
C ARG A 43 -21.91 -5.94 -10.52
N SER A 44 -21.09 -6.64 -9.72
CA SER A 44 -21.51 -7.91 -9.12
C SER A 44 -22.63 -7.75 -8.09
N ARG A 45 -22.68 -6.61 -7.39
CA ARG A 45 -23.78 -6.26 -6.48
C ARG A 45 -25.08 -6.10 -7.25
N ILE A 46 -25.09 -5.30 -8.31
CA ILE A 46 -26.28 -5.09 -9.15
C ILE A 46 -26.75 -6.41 -9.75
N GLU A 47 -25.83 -7.21 -10.30
CA GLU A 47 -26.18 -8.53 -10.86
C GLU A 47 -26.85 -9.43 -9.80
N LEU A 48 -26.36 -9.42 -8.56
CA LEU A 48 -26.94 -10.22 -7.49
C LEU A 48 -28.33 -9.70 -7.07
N GLU A 49 -28.53 -8.39 -6.99
CA GLU A 49 -29.83 -7.76 -6.70
C GLU A 49 -30.90 -8.17 -7.73
N ASP A 50 -30.53 -8.25 -9.01
CA ASP A 50 -31.44 -8.64 -10.08
C ASP A 50 -31.73 -10.15 -10.05
N LEU A 51 -30.74 -10.97 -9.70
CA LEU A 51 -30.93 -12.42 -9.55
C LEU A 51 -31.83 -12.78 -8.35
N ILE A 52 -31.72 -12.03 -7.24
CA ILE A 52 -32.59 -12.17 -6.07
C ILE A 52 -34.06 -11.89 -6.46
N ARG A 53 -34.30 -10.97 -7.41
CA ARG A 53 -35.66 -10.62 -7.88
C ARG A 53 -36.23 -11.60 -8.91
N GLY A 54 -35.40 -12.30 -9.68
CA GLY A 54 -35.80 -13.05 -10.88
C GLY A 54 -35.80 -14.58 -10.81
N ASP A 55 -35.66 -15.17 -9.62
CA ASP A 55 -35.65 -16.62 -9.32
C ASP A 55 -34.66 -17.47 -10.17
N ARG A 56 -33.36 -17.44 -9.80
CA ARG A 56 -32.27 -18.15 -10.51
C ARG A 56 -31.19 -18.75 -9.59
N SER A 57 -31.57 -19.68 -8.72
CA SER A 57 -30.74 -20.27 -7.63
C SER A 57 -29.25 -20.55 -7.95
N ARG A 58 -28.93 -21.33 -8.98
CA ARG A 58 -27.53 -21.73 -9.25
C ARG A 58 -26.61 -20.55 -9.59
N ARG A 59 -27.10 -19.59 -10.38
CA ARG A 59 -26.31 -18.40 -10.79
C ARG A 59 -26.12 -17.46 -9.61
N THR A 60 -27.14 -17.30 -8.77
CA THR A 60 -27.11 -16.50 -7.54
C THR A 60 -25.93 -16.88 -6.66
N LYS A 61 -25.71 -18.18 -6.39
CA LYS A 61 -24.60 -18.66 -5.55
C LYS A 61 -23.21 -18.32 -6.12
N VAL A 62 -23.03 -18.40 -7.44
CA VAL A 62 -21.75 -18.07 -8.10
C VAL A 62 -21.45 -16.58 -7.96
N VAL A 63 -22.44 -15.73 -8.24
CA VAL A 63 -22.30 -14.27 -8.14
C VAL A 63 -22.09 -13.85 -6.68
N ALA A 64 -22.81 -14.44 -5.72
CA ALA A 64 -22.62 -14.18 -4.30
C ALA A 64 -21.19 -14.51 -3.83
N ASN A 65 -20.65 -15.68 -4.19
CA ASN A 65 -19.26 -16.05 -3.85
C ASN A 65 -18.23 -15.09 -4.46
N ARG A 66 -18.44 -14.66 -5.72
CA ARG A 66 -17.58 -13.67 -6.39
C ARG A 66 -17.65 -12.32 -5.68
N LEU A 67 -18.87 -11.82 -5.43
CA LEU A 67 -19.12 -10.55 -4.74
C LEU A 67 -18.48 -10.54 -3.35
N SER A 68 -18.57 -11.66 -2.63
CA SER A 68 -17.98 -11.77 -1.31
C SER A 68 -16.45 -11.80 -1.31
N THR A 69 -15.85 -12.38 -2.34
CA THR A 69 -14.39 -12.30 -2.56
C THR A 69 -13.98 -10.86 -2.86
N LEU A 70 -14.73 -10.16 -3.72
CA LEU A 70 -14.50 -8.75 -4.05
C LEU A 70 -14.67 -7.86 -2.83
N LEU A 71 -15.66 -8.12 -1.97
CA LEU A 71 -15.88 -7.36 -0.74
C LEU A 71 -14.66 -7.46 0.19
N ARG A 72 -14.06 -8.64 0.35
CA ARG A 72 -12.82 -8.79 1.14
C ARG A 72 -11.64 -8.00 0.57
N LEU A 73 -11.51 -7.96 -0.76
CA LEU A 73 -10.50 -7.15 -1.42
C LEU A 73 -10.77 -5.65 -1.25
N PHE A 74 -12.03 -5.25 -1.34
CA PHE A 74 -12.46 -3.88 -1.14
C PHE A 74 -12.27 -3.42 0.30
N ASP A 75 -12.56 -4.27 1.28
CA ASP A 75 -12.28 -4.03 2.70
C ASP A 75 -10.80 -3.72 2.93
N TYR A 76 -9.88 -4.46 2.29
CA TYR A 76 -8.45 -4.15 2.33
C TYR A 76 -8.12 -2.78 1.72
N ILE A 77 -8.79 -2.37 0.63
CA ILE A 77 -8.63 -1.04 0.04
C ILE A 77 -9.12 0.04 1.01
N LEU A 78 -10.32 -0.12 1.57
CA LEU A 78 -10.92 0.82 2.52
C LEU A 78 -10.04 1.05 3.73
N THR A 79 -9.50 -0.02 4.32
CA THR A 79 -8.58 0.09 5.45
C THR A 79 -7.35 0.93 5.10
N ASN A 80 -6.80 0.80 3.90
CA ASN A 80 -5.61 1.56 3.48
C ASN A 80 -5.89 3.01 3.09
N GLU A 81 -7.08 3.29 2.56
CA GLU A 81 -7.53 4.62 2.08
C GLU A 81 -8.31 5.40 3.14
N CYS A 82 -8.52 4.83 4.33
CA CYS A 82 -9.30 5.45 5.39
C CYS A 82 -8.66 6.78 5.84
N PRO A 83 -9.39 7.91 5.79
CA PRO A 83 -8.89 9.19 6.29
C PRO A 83 -8.77 9.18 7.82
N PRO A 84 -7.90 10.02 8.40
CA PRO A 84 -7.89 10.28 9.84
C PRO A 84 -9.26 10.80 10.32
N GLU A 85 -9.65 10.42 11.53
CA GLU A 85 -10.83 11.00 12.16
C GLU A 85 -10.63 12.50 12.40
N ASN A 86 -11.69 13.29 12.25
CA ASN A 86 -11.73 14.73 12.53
C ASN A 86 -10.94 15.64 11.57
N ILE A 87 -10.46 15.12 10.43
CA ILE A 87 -9.84 15.96 9.39
C ILE A 87 -10.79 16.07 8.21
N GLN A 88 -11.18 17.30 7.87
CA GLN A 88 -11.85 17.58 6.60
C GLN A 88 -10.78 17.64 5.51
N ILE A 89 -10.92 16.78 4.50
CA ILE A 89 -10.00 16.69 3.38
C ILE A 89 -10.76 17.13 2.13
N PRO A 90 -10.25 18.11 1.37
CA PRO A 90 -10.95 18.61 0.18
C PRO A 90 -11.10 17.52 -0.87
N THR A 91 -12.20 17.56 -1.61
CA THR A 91 -12.45 16.67 -2.75
C THR A 91 -12.25 17.42 -4.06
N ILE A 92 -11.75 16.75 -5.11
CA ILE A 92 -11.53 17.37 -6.44
C ILE A 92 -12.82 18.06 -6.95
N SER A 93 -13.96 17.37 -6.90
CA SER A 93 -15.26 17.86 -7.39
C SER A 93 -15.75 19.14 -6.72
N GLU A 94 -15.40 19.38 -5.45
CA GLU A 94 -15.78 20.61 -4.74
C GLU A 94 -15.08 21.85 -5.31
N THR A 95 -13.99 21.66 -6.06
CA THR A 95 -13.13 22.76 -6.53
C THR A 95 -13.16 23.00 -8.02
N SER A 96 -13.63 22.05 -8.83
CA SER A 96 -13.61 22.16 -10.28
C SER A 96 -14.88 22.76 -10.89
N GLY A 97 -16.00 22.85 -10.14
CA GLY A 97 -17.25 23.47 -10.60
C GLY A 97 -17.86 22.82 -11.85
N CYS A 98 -17.33 21.69 -12.30
CA CYS A 98 -17.75 20.92 -13.45
C CYS A 98 -18.72 19.81 -13.02
N ASP A 99 -19.67 19.49 -13.89
CA ASP A 99 -20.80 18.60 -13.62
C ASP A 99 -20.41 17.28 -12.91
N GLU A 100 -21.24 16.87 -11.94
CA GLU A 100 -21.08 15.69 -11.08
C GLU A 100 -20.99 14.33 -11.82
N ASN A 101 -21.07 14.33 -13.15
CA ASN A 101 -21.12 13.14 -13.99
C ASN A 101 -19.74 12.66 -14.49
N ASP A 102 -18.64 13.34 -14.17
CA ASP A 102 -17.30 12.87 -14.55
C ASP A 102 -16.82 11.77 -13.58
N GLU A 103 -17.37 10.57 -13.76
CA GLU A 103 -17.17 9.38 -12.91
C GLU A 103 -15.70 8.88 -12.84
N ASP A 104 -14.78 9.46 -13.61
CA ASP A 104 -13.43 8.91 -13.81
C ASP A 104 -12.30 9.95 -13.72
N VAL A 105 -12.30 10.75 -12.65
CA VAL A 105 -11.10 11.53 -12.31
C VAL A 105 -9.91 10.58 -12.10
N HIS A 106 -8.96 10.62 -13.04
CA HIS A 106 -7.82 9.72 -13.09
C HIS A 106 -6.55 10.44 -12.66
N VAL A 107 -6.23 10.33 -11.38
CA VAL A 107 -4.98 10.85 -10.80
C VAL A 107 -3.95 9.72 -10.71
N VAL A 108 -2.73 10.00 -11.18
CA VAL A 108 -1.60 9.07 -11.12
C VAL A 108 -0.50 9.67 -10.26
N CYS A 109 0.16 8.83 -9.46
CA CYS A 109 1.33 9.23 -8.69
C CYS A 109 2.49 9.59 -9.63
N ASP A 110 2.96 10.84 -9.57
CA ASP A 110 4.13 11.35 -10.30
C ASP A 110 5.44 10.63 -9.94
N PHE A 111 5.49 9.93 -8.80
CA PHE A 111 6.65 9.14 -8.42
C PHE A 111 6.58 7.72 -8.96
N CYS A 112 5.62 6.91 -8.52
CA CYS A 112 5.61 5.48 -8.84
C CYS A 112 4.72 5.11 -10.04
N GLY A 113 3.88 6.01 -10.54
CA GLY A 113 2.93 5.73 -11.61
C GLY A 113 1.69 4.94 -11.17
N ALA A 114 1.49 4.72 -9.87
CA ALA A 114 0.29 4.04 -9.34
C ALA A 114 -0.95 4.94 -9.43
N ASP A 115 -2.12 4.30 -9.60
CA ASP A 115 -3.42 4.95 -9.57
C ASP A 115 -3.73 5.46 -8.16
N ALA A 116 -4.03 6.75 -8.05
CA ALA A 116 -4.51 7.37 -6.83
C ALA A 116 -6.04 7.19 -6.72
N PHE A 117 -6.44 5.98 -6.35
CA PHE A 117 -7.85 5.55 -6.34
C PHE A 117 -8.81 6.47 -5.55
N GLN A 118 -8.44 6.80 -4.31
CA GLN A 118 -9.30 7.51 -3.37
C GLN A 118 -8.65 8.80 -2.83
N SER A 119 -7.35 8.76 -2.55
CA SER A 119 -6.65 9.85 -1.90
C SER A 119 -5.23 10.01 -2.42
N PHE A 120 -4.72 11.24 -2.38
CA PHE A 120 -3.36 11.59 -2.75
C PHE A 120 -2.89 12.84 -2.02
N PHE A 121 -1.61 13.16 -2.20
CA PHE A 121 -0.98 14.39 -1.73
C PHE A 121 -0.61 15.23 -2.93
N GLU A 122 -0.96 16.51 -2.91
CA GLU A 122 -0.77 17.43 -4.02
C GLU A 122 0.10 18.63 -3.64
N CYS A 123 0.94 19.06 -4.56
CA CYS A 123 1.66 20.32 -4.47
C CYS A 123 1.46 21.15 -5.75
N HIS A 124 0.96 22.38 -5.59
CA HIS A 124 0.84 23.34 -6.70
C HIS A 124 2.08 24.23 -6.89
N THR A 125 3.05 24.20 -5.98
CA THR A 125 4.30 24.97 -6.11
C THR A 125 5.33 24.24 -6.98
N CYS A 126 5.30 22.91 -6.97
CA CYS A 126 6.29 22.05 -7.64
C CYS A 126 5.73 21.50 -8.96
N VAL A 127 5.18 22.37 -9.81
CA VAL A 127 4.57 22.00 -11.10
C VAL A 127 5.46 22.42 -12.28
N PRO A 128 5.46 21.68 -13.39
CA PRO A 128 6.15 22.11 -14.61
C PRO A 128 5.61 23.45 -15.12
N SER A 129 6.50 24.40 -15.42
CA SER A 129 6.15 25.77 -15.84
C SER A 129 5.39 25.87 -17.18
N ASN A 130 5.23 24.77 -17.92
CA ASN A 130 4.59 24.76 -19.24
C ASN A 130 3.05 24.68 -19.18
N SER A 131 2.43 24.66 -17.99
CA SER A 131 0.98 24.82 -17.86
C SER A 131 0.63 26.32 -17.89
N GLU A 132 0.72 26.95 -19.05
CA GLU A 132 0.37 28.37 -19.26
C GLU A 132 -1.14 28.69 -19.08
N SER A 133 -1.93 27.70 -18.65
CA SER A 133 -3.33 27.92 -18.27
C SER A 133 -3.38 28.57 -16.88
N SER A 134 -3.32 29.89 -16.83
CA SER A 134 -3.61 30.74 -15.67
C SER A 134 -5.08 30.70 -15.20
N ALA A 135 -5.75 29.55 -15.37
CA ALA A 135 -7.02 29.26 -14.72
C ALA A 135 -6.73 28.80 -13.28
N SER A 136 -7.54 29.23 -12.32
CA SER A 136 -7.44 28.92 -10.89
C SER A 136 -6.88 27.52 -10.63
N ALA A 137 -5.89 27.37 -9.75
CA ALA A 137 -5.31 26.08 -9.39
C ALA A 137 -6.39 25.10 -8.91
N THR A 138 -6.94 24.31 -9.82
CA THR A 138 -7.88 23.24 -9.51
C THR A 138 -7.08 22.05 -9.01
N HIS A 139 -7.59 21.37 -7.97
CA HIS A 139 -6.98 20.14 -7.49
C HIS A 139 -6.94 19.09 -8.61
N GLY A 140 -5.89 18.27 -8.64
CA GLY A 140 -5.63 17.27 -9.68
C GLY A 140 -4.66 17.72 -10.78
N ASN A 141 -4.28 19.00 -10.83
CA ASN A 141 -3.31 19.54 -11.79
C ASN A 141 -1.92 19.78 -11.20
N GLY A 142 -1.75 19.59 -9.89
CA GLY A 142 -0.49 19.70 -9.19
C GLY A 142 0.39 18.45 -9.29
N TYR A 143 1.58 18.51 -8.71
CA TYR A 143 2.43 17.34 -8.54
C TYR A 143 1.81 16.41 -7.48
N ALA A 144 1.40 15.21 -7.90
CA ALA A 144 0.60 14.29 -7.15
C ALA A 144 1.41 13.07 -6.66
N ILE A 145 1.31 12.76 -5.37
CA ILE A 145 1.99 11.61 -4.75
C ILE A 145 0.96 10.73 -4.06
N CYS A 146 0.98 9.43 -4.36
CA CYS A 146 0.10 8.49 -3.68
C CYS A 146 0.49 8.34 -2.20
N PRO A 147 -0.46 7.97 -1.32
CA PRO A 147 -0.19 7.88 0.11
C PRO A 147 0.93 6.89 0.48
N ALA A 148 1.06 5.80 -0.28
CA ALA A 148 2.12 4.81 -0.07
C ALA A 148 3.51 5.41 -0.32
N CYS A 149 3.69 6.15 -1.42
CA CYS A 149 4.96 6.84 -1.67
C CYS A 149 5.22 7.92 -0.61
N TYR A 150 4.18 8.70 -0.27
CA TYR A 150 4.31 9.78 0.71
C TYR A 150 4.75 9.26 2.07
N SER A 151 4.11 8.19 2.57
CA SER A 151 4.44 7.55 3.85
C SER A 151 5.80 6.86 3.91
N GLU A 152 6.48 6.64 2.78
CA GLU A 152 7.88 6.20 2.71
C GLU A 152 8.89 7.37 2.61
N GLY A 153 8.39 8.60 2.72
CA GLY A 153 9.19 9.82 2.69
C GLY A 153 9.34 10.44 1.30
N ARG A 154 8.81 9.81 0.24
CA ARG A 154 8.85 10.39 -1.12
C ARG A 154 7.94 11.62 -1.16
N SER A 155 8.33 12.65 -1.91
CA SER A 155 7.56 13.91 -1.94
C SER A 155 7.88 14.78 -3.16
N CYS A 156 7.30 15.98 -3.22
CA CYS A 156 7.86 17.10 -3.97
C CYS A 156 9.21 17.56 -3.38
N ARG A 157 9.97 18.38 -4.11
CA ARG A 157 11.15 19.10 -3.59
C ARG A 157 10.84 19.93 -2.34
N CYS A 158 9.63 20.48 -2.27
CA CYS A 158 9.16 21.30 -1.18
C CYS A 158 8.82 20.54 0.10
N GLU A 159 8.68 19.21 0.02
CA GLU A 159 8.17 18.30 1.04
C GLU A 159 6.75 18.54 1.56
N ILE A 160 6.25 19.77 1.49
CA ILE A 160 4.93 20.19 1.97
C ILE A 160 3.89 19.97 0.87
N MET A 161 3.02 18.97 1.09
CA MET A 161 1.94 18.63 0.19
C MET A 161 0.62 18.59 0.96
N LYS A 162 -0.50 18.90 0.29
CA LYS A 162 -1.85 18.88 0.88
C LYS A 162 -2.51 17.55 0.56
N ALA A 163 -3.19 16.94 1.54
CA ALA A 163 -4.03 15.78 1.30
C ALA A 163 -5.27 16.19 0.50
N VAL A 164 -5.64 15.39 -0.49
CA VAL A 164 -6.82 15.59 -1.36
C VAL A 164 -7.50 14.24 -1.57
N GLN A 165 -8.83 14.24 -1.69
CA GLN A 165 -9.61 13.06 -2.07
C GLN A 165 -10.14 13.17 -3.50
N CYS A 166 -10.15 12.06 -4.22
CA CYS A 166 -10.78 11.98 -5.53
C CYS A 166 -12.31 12.03 -5.41
N ARG A 167 -12.86 11.50 -4.32
CA ARG A 167 -14.30 11.47 -3.99
C ARG A 167 -14.49 11.44 -2.48
N PRO A 168 -15.66 11.80 -1.92
CA PRO A 168 -15.89 11.71 -0.48
C PRO A 168 -15.80 10.25 -0.01
N PHE A 169 -14.96 9.96 1.00
CA PHE A 169 -14.73 8.58 1.46
C PHE A 169 -16.02 7.84 1.88
N LYS A 170 -17.02 8.60 2.38
CA LYS A 170 -18.33 8.07 2.77
C LYS A 170 -19.05 7.34 1.62
N VAL A 171 -18.81 7.73 0.37
CA VAL A 171 -19.37 7.05 -0.82
C VAL A 171 -18.88 5.60 -0.90
N LEU A 172 -17.59 5.37 -0.63
CA LEU A 172 -17.01 4.03 -0.63
C LEU A 172 -17.56 3.16 0.52
N VAL A 173 -17.74 3.75 1.71
CA VAL A 173 -18.34 3.08 2.87
C VAL A 173 -19.80 2.70 2.58
N GLN A 174 -20.57 3.58 1.94
CA GLN A 174 -21.94 3.30 1.53
C GLN A 174 -22.02 2.16 0.52
N GLU A 175 -21.11 2.10 -0.46
CA GLU A 175 -21.08 1.01 -1.44
C GLU A 175 -20.78 -0.34 -0.77
N ARG A 176 -19.88 -0.34 0.22
CA ARG A 176 -19.63 -1.50 1.07
C ARG A 176 -20.89 -1.95 1.82
N GLN A 177 -21.59 -1.02 2.45
CA GLN A 177 -22.81 -1.31 3.22
C GLN A 177 -23.94 -1.86 2.34
N LYS A 178 -24.14 -1.28 1.16
CA LYS A 178 -25.09 -1.80 0.15
C LYS A 178 -24.72 -3.24 -0.23
N THR A 179 -23.43 -3.50 -0.48
CA THR A 179 -22.96 -4.84 -0.83
C THR A 179 -23.22 -5.87 0.28
N ILE A 180 -22.96 -5.53 1.54
CA ILE A 180 -23.26 -6.39 2.69
C ILE A 180 -24.75 -6.69 2.79
N LYS A 181 -25.60 -5.68 2.58
CA LYS A 181 -27.06 -5.86 2.60
C LYS A 181 -27.49 -6.90 1.56
N VAL A 182 -27.05 -6.77 0.31
CA VAL A 182 -27.41 -7.71 -0.76
C VAL A 182 -26.94 -9.13 -0.47
N LEU A 183 -25.72 -9.29 0.08
CA LEU A 183 -25.23 -10.60 0.49
C LEU A 183 -26.07 -11.22 1.61
N ARG A 184 -26.53 -10.42 2.59
CA ARG A 184 -27.44 -10.88 3.65
C ARG A 184 -28.81 -11.27 3.11
N ASP A 185 -29.36 -10.48 2.19
CA ASP A 185 -30.64 -10.77 1.53
C ASP A 185 -30.54 -12.09 0.75
N CYS A 186 -29.40 -12.35 0.09
CA CYS A 186 -29.11 -13.63 -0.56
C CYS A 186 -29.03 -14.81 0.43
N GLU A 187 -28.33 -14.64 1.56
CA GLU A 187 -28.21 -15.68 2.60
C GLU A 187 -29.56 -16.03 3.25
N ALA A 188 -30.46 -15.06 3.36
CA ALA A 188 -31.81 -15.28 3.89
C ALA A 188 -32.66 -16.18 2.98
N LEU A 189 -32.40 -16.17 1.66
CA LEU A 189 -33.08 -17.02 0.67
C LEU A 189 -32.46 -18.42 0.58
N GLU A 190 -31.13 -18.52 0.70
CA GLU A 190 -30.41 -19.79 0.66
C GLU A 190 -29.37 -19.86 1.80
N PRO A 191 -29.62 -20.67 2.85
CA PRO A 191 -28.69 -20.85 3.95
C PRO A 191 -27.35 -21.46 3.46
N SER A 192 -26.36 -20.59 3.22
CA SER A 192 -24.98 -20.92 2.84
C SER A 192 -24.06 -20.68 4.04
N PRO A 193 -22.84 -21.28 4.11
CA PRO A 193 -21.86 -20.94 5.14
C PRO A 193 -21.74 -19.43 5.33
N ARG A 194 -22.05 -19.00 6.56
CA ARG A 194 -22.19 -17.59 6.97
C ARG A 194 -20.95 -16.79 6.63
N PHE A 195 -21.14 -15.66 5.95
CA PHE A 195 -20.14 -14.62 5.98
C PHE A 195 -20.13 -13.94 7.35
N ASP A 196 -18.94 -13.78 7.94
CA ASP A 196 -18.75 -13.02 9.17
C ASP A 196 -18.82 -11.52 8.85
N PHE A 197 -20.04 -10.97 8.83
CA PHE A 197 -20.29 -9.55 8.59
C PHE A 197 -20.02 -8.66 9.82
N GLU A 198 -19.73 -9.23 11.01
CA GLU A 198 -19.47 -8.48 12.26
C GLU A 198 -18.11 -7.75 12.28
N GLN A 199 -17.40 -7.74 11.15
CA GLN A 199 -16.09 -7.12 11.02
C GLN A 199 -16.11 -5.62 10.73
N GLU A 200 -17.26 -4.95 10.56
CA GLU A 200 -17.28 -3.51 10.23
C GLU A 200 -16.58 -2.64 11.29
N LYS A 201 -16.87 -2.85 12.59
CA LYS A 201 -16.16 -2.15 13.66
C LYS A 201 -14.68 -2.52 13.71
N LYS A 202 -14.34 -3.77 13.37
CA LYS A 202 -12.96 -4.26 13.34
C LYS A 202 -12.16 -3.70 12.17
N LEU A 203 -12.83 -3.36 11.06
CA LEU A 203 -12.19 -2.96 9.80
C LEU A 203 -11.47 -1.62 9.94
N PHE A 204 -12.07 -0.68 10.67
CA PHE A 204 -11.51 0.66 10.90
C PHE A 204 -10.83 0.80 12.26
N SER A 205 -10.99 -0.17 13.17
CA SER A 205 -10.37 -0.13 14.50
C SER A 205 -8.92 -0.63 14.53
N ASP A 206 -8.38 -1.19 13.44
CA ASP A 206 -6.98 -1.60 13.41
C ASP A 206 -6.08 -0.37 13.33
N ASP A 207 -5.59 0.03 14.49
CA ASP A 207 -4.66 1.11 14.76
C ASP A 207 -3.32 0.97 14.01
N ARG A 208 -2.97 -0.24 13.54
CA ARG A 208 -1.70 -0.50 12.83
C ARG A 208 -1.81 -0.41 11.32
N SER A 209 -3.02 -0.18 10.80
CA SER A 209 -3.31 -0.18 9.37
C SER A 209 -3.82 1.19 8.91
N GLY A 210 -3.69 1.49 7.61
CA GLY A 210 -4.09 2.78 7.06
C GLY A 210 -2.91 3.57 6.53
N VAL A 211 -2.55 3.31 5.28
CA VAL A 211 -1.47 4.00 4.58
C VAL A 211 -1.78 5.49 4.43
N PHE A 212 -3.03 5.84 4.09
CA PHE A 212 -3.43 7.24 3.99
C PHE A 212 -3.39 7.98 5.33
N ARG A 213 -3.89 7.35 6.39
CA ARG A 213 -3.78 7.88 7.75
C ARG A 213 -2.32 8.12 8.16
N ALA A 214 -1.43 7.14 7.92
CA ALA A 214 -0.01 7.29 8.21
C ALA A 214 0.63 8.44 7.41
N ALA A 215 0.26 8.59 6.13
CA ALA A 215 0.73 9.68 5.29
C ALA A 215 0.25 11.05 5.78
N CYS A 216 -0.98 11.15 6.32
CA CYS A 216 -1.49 12.39 6.93
C CYS A 216 -0.70 12.74 8.21
N VAL A 217 -0.42 11.77 9.08
CA VAL A 217 0.45 11.97 10.26
C VAL A 217 1.80 12.54 9.83
N LEU A 218 2.41 11.99 8.77
CA LEU A 218 3.67 12.51 8.24
C LEU A 218 3.54 13.93 7.67
N ALA A 219 2.43 14.24 6.98
CA ALA A 219 2.19 15.56 6.43
C ALA A 219 2.10 16.64 7.53
N ASP A 220 1.49 16.30 8.66
CA ASP A 220 1.43 17.20 9.81
C ASP A 220 2.79 17.35 10.49
N GLN A 221 3.55 16.25 10.65
CA GLN A 221 4.93 16.30 11.16
C GLN A 221 5.83 17.19 10.31
N ARG A 222 5.67 17.18 8.97
CA ARG A 222 6.49 17.96 8.04
C ARG A 222 6.37 19.48 8.17
N ARG A 223 5.36 19.98 8.88
CA ARG A 223 5.22 21.42 9.17
C ARG A 223 6.21 21.91 10.22
N GLN A 224 6.90 21.00 10.92
CA GLN A 224 7.87 21.32 11.96
C GLN A 224 9.28 21.19 11.39
N ALA A 225 10.08 22.26 11.50
CA ALA A 225 11.46 22.28 11.03
C ALA A 225 12.42 22.17 12.22
N ASP A 226 12.88 20.95 12.51
CA ASP A 226 13.90 20.69 13.52
C ASP A 226 14.88 19.61 13.03
N ALA A 227 16.02 19.49 13.71
CA ALA A 227 16.96 18.39 13.52
C ALA A 227 16.87 17.40 14.70
N ARG A 228 17.12 16.11 14.43
CA ARG A 228 17.21 15.06 15.45
C ARG A 228 18.46 14.22 15.24
N THR A 229 19.07 13.77 16.34
CA THR A 229 20.15 12.79 16.31
C THR A 229 19.55 11.38 16.30
N CYS A 230 19.74 10.65 15.20
CA CYS A 230 19.47 9.22 15.14
C CYS A 230 20.65 8.47 15.79
N SER A 231 20.40 7.81 16.91
CA SER A 231 21.41 6.98 17.60
C SER A 231 21.22 5.51 17.22
N ILE A 232 22.28 4.70 17.23
CA ILE A 232 22.19 3.24 17.08
C ILE A 232 23.28 2.64 17.94
N PRO A 233 23.01 1.59 18.76
CA PRO A 233 24.03 1.03 19.64
C PRO A 233 25.31 0.56 18.93
N SER A 234 25.22 0.12 17.67
CA SER A 234 26.32 -0.51 16.92
C SER A 234 26.90 0.33 15.78
N LYS A 235 26.42 1.56 15.56
CA LYS A 235 26.88 2.45 14.47
C LYS A 235 27.02 3.89 14.97
N SER A 236 27.79 4.70 14.25
CA SER A 236 27.88 6.13 14.53
C SER A 236 26.51 6.80 14.44
N SER A 237 26.14 7.54 15.48
CA SER A 237 24.99 8.44 15.46
C SER A 237 25.12 9.45 14.32
N HIS A 238 24.01 9.87 13.73
CA HIS A 238 23.99 10.89 12.67
C HIS A 238 22.78 11.82 12.84
N ILE A 239 22.90 13.03 12.31
CA ILE A 239 21.84 14.04 12.35
C ILE A 239 20.94 13.84 11.13
N VAL A 240 19.63 13.86 11.36
CA VAL A 240 18.60 13.82 10.32
C VAL A 240 17.55 14.90 10.59
N PRO A 241 16.76 15.30 9.59
CA PRO A 241 15.56 16.09 9.83
C PRO A 241 14.66 15.42 10.87
N SER A 242 13.99 16.20 11.70
CA SER A 242 13.09 15.69 12.74
C SER A 242 11.96 14.85 12.17
N THR A 243 11.52 15.18 10.95
CA THR A 243 10.51 14.50 10.14
C THR A 243 10.97 13.14 9.61
N TRP A 244 12.25 12.79 9.75
CA TRP A 244 12.84 11.54 9.30
C TRP A 244 13.06 10.54 10.43
N ALA A 245 12.79 10.93 11.69
CA ALA A 245 13.05 10.11 12.85
C ALA A 245 11.98 10.21 13.92
N LEU A 246 11.71 9.07 14.56
CA LEU A 246 10.79 8.98 15.69
C LEU A 246 11.56 8.83 16.98
N TYR A 247 11.22 9.67 17.97
CA TYR A 247 11.73 9.58 19.32
C TYR A 247 10.92 8.59 20.15
N CYS A 248 11.59 7.59 20.73
CA CYS A 248 10.98 6.71 21.72
C CYS A 248 11.30 7.23 23.12
N ARG A 249 10.27 7.58 23.90
CA ARG A 249 10.42 8.02 25.30
C ARG A 249 11.06 6.95 26.17
N LYS A 250 10.59 5.71 26.06
CA LYS A 250 11.08 4.57 26.86
C LYS A 250 12.54 4.20 26.56
N CYS A 251 12.98 4.34 25.30
CA CYS A 251 14.38 4.09 24.92
C CYS A 251 15.27 5.34 25.01
N HIS A 252 14.72 6.49 25.39
CA HIS A 252 15.41 7.79 25.44
C HIS A 252 16.24 8.10 24.18
N SER A 253 15.76 7.71 23.00
CA SER A 253 16.51 7.91 21.77
C SER A 253 15.63 7.95 20.53
N ALA A 254 16.11 8.68 19.52
CA ALA A 254 15.47 8.75 18.21
C ALA A 254 16.11 7.76 17.23
N ARG A 255 15.30 7.29 16.28
CA ARG A 255 15.71 6.40 15.19
C ARG A 255 15.12 6.94 13.88
N CYS A 256 15.95 7.10 12.86
CA CYS A 256 15.45 7.44 11.53
C CYS A 256 14.71 6.25 10.90
N TYR A 257 13.80 6.53 9.96
CA TYR A 257 12.97 5.48 9.35
C TYR A 257 13.79 4.39 8.66
N LEU A 258 14.92 4.75 8.05
CA LEU A 258 15.86 3.78 7.47
C LEU A 258 16.34 2.78 8.53
N HIS A 259 16.81 3.27 9.68
CA HIS A 259 17.28 2.41 10.76
C HIS A 259 16.16 1.69 11.50
N LEU A 260 14.95 2.24 11.54
CA LEU A 260 13.78 1.50 12.01
C LEU A 260 13.50 0.29 11.12
N ALA A 261 13.56 0.44 9.80
CA ALA A 261 13.37 -0.68 8.88
C ALA A 261 14.53 -1.69 8.95
N THR A 262 15.79 -1.23 8.94
CA THR A 262 16.95 -2.13 8.84
C THR A 262 17.36 -2.79 10.15
N ASN A 263 17.22 -2.10 11.28
CA ASN A 263 17.72 -2.58 12.58
C ASN A 263 16.60 -2.99 13.55
N PHE A 264 15.41 -2.43 13.40
CA PHE A 264 14.25 -2.73 14.25
C PHE A 264 13.13 -3.43 13.50
N HIS A 265 13.31 -3.64 12.19
CA HIS A 265 12.37 -4.33 11.33
C HIS A 265 10.95 -3.77 11.42
N MET A 266 10.83 -2.43 11.39
CA MET A 266 9.57 -1.71 11.47
C MET A 266 9.44 -0.72 10.30
N HIS A 267 8.38 -0.86 9.52
CA HIS A 267 8.10 0.02 8.39
C HIS A 267 7.56 1.37 8.84
N SER A 268 7.79 2.43 8.08
CA SER A 268 7.36 3.80 8.42
C SER A 268 5.86 3.93 8.66
N VAL A 269 5.02 3.29 7.84
CA VAL A 269 3.55 3.30 8.02
C VAL A 269 3.15 2.84 9.42
N GLU A 270 3.65 1.68 9.84
CA GLU A 270 3.34 1.12 11.16
C GLU A 270 3.95 1.97 12.29
N ALA A 271 5.15 2.51 12.07
CA ALA A 271 5.85 3.35 13.03
C ALA A 271 5.12 4.69 13.26
N LEU A 272 4.69 5.35 12.20
CA LEU A 272 3.92 6.60 12.23
C LEU A 272 2.62 6.41 13.00
N LEU A 273 1.85 5.38 12.66
CA LEU A 273 0.55 5.12 13.29
C LEU A 273 0.67 4.79 14.78
N LEU A 274 1.61 3.92 15.16
CA LEU A 274 1.79 3.54 16.56
C LEU A 274 2.43 4.64 17.40
N HIS A 275 3.17 5.55 16.78
CA HIS A 275 3.75 6.72 17.45
C HIS A 275 2.69 7.79 17.70
N ASP A 276 1.79 8.00 16.75
CA ASP A 276 0.67 8.95 16.87
C ASP A 276 -0.41 8.49 17.87
N LYS A 277 -0.58 7.17 18.04
CA LYS A 277 -1.62 6.56 18.87
C LYS A 277 -1.62 7.02 20.33
N ASP A 278 -0.46 7.13 20.96
CA ASP A 278 -0.37 7.45 22.38
C ASP A 278 0.81 8.37 22.70
N ARG A 279 0.59 9.38 23.54
CA ARG A 279 1.60 10.40 23.87
C ARG A 279 2.86 9.83 24.53
N GLU A 280 2.74 8.68 25.21
CA GLU A 280 3.86 8.02 25.87
C GLU A 280 4.70 7.15 24.92
N ASN A 281 4.23 6.99 23.67
CA ASN A 281 4.81 6.14 22.64
C ASN A 281 4.99 4.69 23.14
N SER A 282 4.10 4.22 24.02
CA SER A 282 4.17 2.90 24.66
C SER A 282 3.89 1.80 23.64
N SER A 283 2.88 1.99 22.79
CA SER A 283 2.54 1.04 21.72
C SER A 283 3.67 0.94 20.70
N TYR A 284 4.21 2.09 20.28
CA TYR A 284 5.40 2.16 19.43
C TYR A 284 6.62 1.47 20.06
N HIS A 285 6.88 1.70 21.35
CA HIS A 285 7.98 1.07 22.08
C HIS A 285 7.87 -0.45 22.11
N GLN A 286 6.74 -0.96 22.61
CA GLN A 286 6.49 -2.39 22.70
C GLN A 286 6.68 -3.06 21.34
N ARG A 287 6.19 -2.42 20.27
CA ARG A 287 6.21 -2.99 18.93
C ARG A 287 7.61 -3.04 18.33
N HIS A 288 8.39 -1.96 18.35
CA HIS A 288 9.71 -2.01 17.72
C HIS A 288 10.70 -2.89 18.48
N VAL A 289 10.54 -3.03 19.81
CA VAL A 289 11.30 -4.01 20.60
C VAL A 289 10.94 -5.44 20.19
N LEU A 290 9.63 -5.75 20.09
CA LEU A 290 9.16 -7.06 19.67
C LEU A 290 9.64 -7.43 18.25
N LEU A 291 9.58 -6.51 17.30
CA LEU A 291 9.96 -6.75 15.90
C LEU A 291 11.48 -6.98 15.77
N ARG A 292 12.29 -6.19 16.46
CA ARG A 292 13.75 -6.38 16.54
C ARG A 292 14.12 -7.80 16.94
N ASN A 293 13.39 -8.38 17.89
CA ASN A 293 13.70 -9.71 18.45
C ASN A 293 13.06 -10.88 17.68
N SER A 294 12.00 -10.63 16.90
CA SER A 294 11.20 -11.70 16.26
C SER A 294 11.27 -11.75 14.74
N TYR A 295 11.85 -10.76 14.07
CA TYR A 295 11.89 -10.73 12.61
C TYR A 295 12.68 -11.91 12.00
N GLY A 296 13.87 -12.19 12.53
CA GLY A 296 14.75 -13.24 12.00
C GLY A 296 14.10 -14.64 12.03
N SER A 297 13.33 -14.96 13.08
CA SER A 297 12.64 -16.24 13.19
C SER A 297 11.39 -16.33 12.29
N LYS A 298 10.77 -15.20 11.95
CA LYS A 298 9.59 -15.13 11.07
C LYS A 298 9.93 -15.08 9.58
N LEU A 299 11.11 -14.60 9.22
CA LEU A 299 11.52 -14.41 7.82
C LEU A 299 11.41 -15.71 6.98
N PRO A 300 11.85 -16.90 7.43
CA PRO A 300 11.71 -18.13 6.64
C PRO A 300 10.26 -18.50 6.33
N ALA A 301 9.34 -18.29 7.29
CA ALA A 301 7.92 -18.56 7.08
C ALA A 301 7.30 -17.57 6.09
N PHE A 302 7.69 -16.29 6.18
CA PHE A 302 7.30 -15.25 5.23
C PHE A 302 7.74 -15.58 3.79
N LEU A 303 8.99 -16.00 3.60
CA LEU A 303 9.52 -16.35 2.27
C LEU A 303 8.80 -17.56 1.68
N ARG A 304 8.56 -18.61 2.48
CA ARG A 304 7.76 -19.77 2.04
C ARG A 304 6.32 -19.39 1.69
N ALA A 305 5.71 -18.47 2.44
CA ALA A 305 4.37 -18.00 2.14
C ALA A 305 4.32 -17.29 0.78
N THR A 306 5.32 -16.44 0.51
CA THR A 306 5.47 -15.72 -0.75
C THR A 306 5.68 -16.69 -1.93
N GLU A 307 6.54 -17.69 -1.78
CA GLU A 307 6.81 -18.72 -2.79
C GLU A 307 5.56 -19.57 -3.09
N ASN A 308 4.80 -19.94 -2.06
CA ASN A 308 3.58 -20.74 -2.21
C ASN A 308 2.34 -19.91 -2.64
N GLY A 309 2.48 -18.59 -2.76
CA GLY A 309 1.38 -17.67 -3.05
C GLY A 309 0.33 -17.58 -1.94
N THR A 310 0.67 -17.95 -0.70
CA THR A 310 -0.20 -17.72 0.45
C THR A 310 -0.07 -16.27 0.93
N VAL A 311 -1.09 -15.73 1.60
CA VAL A 311 -1.07 -14.33 2.07
C VAL A 311 -0.04 -14.21 3.20
N PRO A 312 1.07 -13.46 3.00
CA PRO A 312 2.06 -13.29 4.04
C PRO A 312 1.64 -12.23 5.07
N ASP A 313 2.33 -12.20 6.22
CA ASP A 313 2.20 -11.10 7.19
C ASP A 313 2.54 -9.75 6.54
N ALA A 314 1.62 -8.79 6.65
CA ALA A 314 1.74 -7.50 5.96
C ALA A 314 2.87 -6.62 6.51
N SER A 315 3.18 -6.71 7.81
CA SER A 315 4.27 -5.96 8.45
C SER A 315 5.61 -6.49 7.97
N MET A 316 5.82 -7.81 8.01
CA MET A 316 7.00 -8.49 7.46
C MET A 316 7.23 -8.13 6.00
N ARG A 317 6.16 -8.14 5.19
CA ARG A 317 6.23 -7.78 3.77
C ARG A 317 6.71 -6.35 3.56
N SER A 318 6.15 -5.39 4.29
CA SER A 318 6.47 -3.97 4.13
C SER A 318 7.94 -3.70 4.48
N VAL A 319 8.42 -4.31 5.57
CA VAL A 319 9.82 -4.22 5.99
C VAL A 319 10.75 -4.89 4.98
N TYR A 320 10.42 -6.11 4.54
CA TYR A 320 11.21 -6.84 3.55
C TYR A 320 11.32 -6.06 2.23
N ASN A 321 10.22 -5.46 1.77
CA ASN A 321 10.22 -4.68 0.54
C ASN A 321 11.05 -3.40 0.68
N ALA A 322 10.93 -2.68 1.79
CA ALA A 322 11.71 -1.48 2.06
C ALA A 322 13.22 -1.77 2.14
N SER A 323 13.61 -2.92 2.71
CA SER A 323 15.02 -3.30 2.82
C SER A 323 15.62 -3.92 1.56
N THR A 324 14.79 -4.57 0.72
CA THR A 324 15.27 -5.32 -0.46
C THR A 324 15.26 -4.49 -1.74
N PHE A 325 14.28 -3.59 -1.89
CA PHE A 325 14.07 -2.84 -3.13
C PHE A 325 14.45 -1.38 -2.97
N ASP A 326 15.74 -1.07 -2.84
CA ASP A 326 16.24 0.29 -2.63
C ASP A 326 16.31 1.14 -3.91
N ARG A 327 16.08 0.56 -5.09
CA ARG A 327 16.10 1.26 -6.38
C ARG A 327 14.70 1.59 -6.87
N CYS A 328 14.53 2.81 -7.37
CA CYS A 328 13.28 3.28 -7.96
C CYS A 328 13.51 3.91 -9.35
N LYS A 329 12.43 4.00 -10.15
CA LYS A 329 12.42 4.58 -11.51
C LYS A 329 11.33 5.64 -11.64
N PRO A 330 11.49 6.79 -11.00
CA PRO A 330 10.43 7.77 -10.83
C PRO A 330 9.87 8.25 -12.18
N MET A 331 8.54 8.41 -12.26
CA MET A 331 7.86 8.82 -13.50
C MET A 331 8.17 10.28 -13.86
N ASN A 332 8.18 11.16 -12.85
CA ASN A 332 8.45 12.58 -13.00
C ASN A 332 9.63 13.00 -12.10
N PRO A 333 10.87 12.86 -12.57
CA PRO A 333 12.07 13.10 -11.75
C PRO A 333 12.33 14.58 -11.48
N THR A 334 11.67 15.49 -12.20
CA THR A 334 11.96 16.93 -12.14
C THR A 334 11.70 17.50 -10.76
N PHE A 335 10.55 17.19 -10.16
CA PHE A 335 10.10 17.80 -8.92
C PHE A 335 10.09 16.86 -7.72
N MET A 336 10.63 15.66 -7.86
CA MET A 336 10.60 14.65 -6.81
C MET A 336 11.65 14.88 -5.70
N LYS A 337 11.37 14.29 -4.55
CA LYS A 337 12.31 13.97 -3.48
C LYS A 337 12.24 12.46 -3.19
N LEU A 338 13.40 11.83 -3.06
CA LEU A 338 13.51 10.40 -2.70
C LEU A 338 13.05 10.15 -1.26
N GLY A 339 12.48 8.96 -1.04
CA GLY A 339 12.11 8.47 0.28
C GLY A 339 13.28 7.89 1.05
N TRP A 340 13.03 7.53 2.31
CA TRP A 340 14.09 7.09 3.24
C TRP A 340 14.73 5.76 2.89
N TYR A 341 14.02 4.95 2.12
CA TYR A 341 14.45 3.61 1.69
C TYR A 341 15.02 3.60 0.27
N ASP A 342 14.94 4.73 -0.45
CA ASP A 342 15.41 4.84 -1.81
C ASP A 342 16.92 5.14 -1.81
N GLY A 343 17.74 4.12 -2.06
CA GLY A 343 19.20 4.24 -2.14
C GLY A 343 19.67 4.90 -3.44
N ARG A 344 18.96 4.65 -4.55
CA ARG A 344 19.25 5.23 -5.88
C ARG A 344 17.98 5.37 -6.72
N ALA A 345 17.96 6.35 -7.61
CA ALA A 345 16.94 6.49 -8.65
C ALA A 345 17.56 6.37 -10.04
N ASP A 346 17.01 5.48 -10.87
CA ASP A 346 17.38 5.43 -12.29
C ASP A 346 16.48 6.43 -13.03
N ILE A 347 17.04 7.61 -13.32
CA ILE A 347 16.34 8.67 -14.04
C ILE A 347 16.38 8.34 -15.53
N VAL A 348 15.23 7.99 -16.10
CA VAL A 348 15.06 7.85 -17.55
C VAL A 348 14.56 9.19 -18.07
N MET A 349 15.41 9.93 -18.75
CA MET A 349 15.00 11.15 -19.46
C MET A 349 14.17 10.71 -20.66
N ILE A 350 12.86 10.95 -20.63
CA ILE A 350 12.00 10.78 -21.81
C ILE A 350 12.30 11.99 -22.70
N ASN A 351 13.07 11.79 -23.77
CA ASN A 351 13.26 12.82 -24.77
C ASN A 351 11.90 13.04 -25.46
N ASN A 352 11.27 14.18 -25.22
CA ASN A 352 9.98 14.54 -25.83
C ASN A 352 10.08 14.82 -27.34
N ASP A 353 11.29 14.84 -27.90
CA ASP A 353 11.58 15.17 -29.30
C ASP A 353 11.06 14.12 -30.32
N SER A 354 10.25 13.14 -29.91
CA SER A 354 9.70 12.10 -30.79
C SER A 354 8.17 12.05 -30.85
N ILE A 355 7.46 12.97 -30.20
CA ILE A 355 5.98 13.02 -30.17
C ILE A 355 5.42 14.16 -31.05
N GLU A 356 6.10 14.53 -32.13
CA GLU A 356 5.60 15.53 -33.10
C GLU A 356 4.97 14.91 -34.38
N GLY A 357 4.74 13.59 -34.43
CA GLY A 357 4.39 12.91 -35.69
C GLY A 357 3.03 12.21 -35.81
N GLY A 358 2.12 12.29 -34.83
CA GLY A 358 0.98 11.36 -34.75
C GLY A 358 -0.35 11.95 -34.30
N ALA A 359 -0.74 13.11 -34.81
CA ALA A 359 -2.09 13.63 -34.65
C ALA A 359 -3.07 12.90 -35.60
N ASP A 360 -3.34 11.61 -35.39
CA ASP A 360 -4.50 10.93 -36.02
C ASP A 360 -4.90 9.56 -35.40
N ALA A 361 -4.61 9.31 -34.12
CA ALA A 361 -5.05 8.09 -33.44
C ALA A 361 -5.97 8.39 -32.25
N SER A 362 -7.12 9.01 -32.54
CA SER A 362 -8.27 8.98 -31.64
C SER A 362 -8.98 7.62 -31.78
N ASP A 363 -9.41 7.05 -30.66
CA ASP A 363 -10.42 5.99 -30.57
C ASP A 363 -10.14 4.62 -31.19
N ARG A 364 -9.33 3.81 -30.50
CA ARG A 364 -9.67 2.40 -30.27
C ARG A 364 -9.30 1.99 -28.85
N ILE A 365 -10.25 2.16 -27.93
CA ILE A 365 -10.30 1.34 -26.71
C ILE A 365 -10.62 -0.08 -27.19
N GLU A 366 -9.59 -0.91 -27.33
CA GLU A 366 -9.80 -2.35 -27.50
C GLU A 366 -10.55 -2.87 -26.26
N GLU A 367 -11.74 -3.41 -26.50
CA GLU A 367 -12.53 -4.07 -25.48
C GLU A 367 -11.73 -5.19 -24.80
N SER A 368 -11.83 -5.27 -23.47
CA SER A 368 -11.21 -6.32 -22.66
C SER A 368 -11.55 -7.73 -23.17
N PRO A 369 -10.57 -8.64 -23.31
CA PRO A 369 -10.77 -9.98 -23.90
C PRO A 369 -11.41 -11.00 -22.94
N LEU A 370 -12.28 -10.57 -22.02
CA LEU A 370 -12.86 -11.47 -21.00
C LEU A 370 -14.14 -12.21 -21.42
N SER A 371 -14.51 -12.17 -22.70
CA SER A 371 -15.76 -12.72 -23.20
C SER A 371 -15.56 -13.89 -24.17
N SER A 372 -14.84 -14.95 -23.79
CA SER A 372 -14.91 -16.29 -24.44
C SER A 372 -14.01 -17.32 -23.75
N LEU A 373 -14.55 -18.07 -22.78
CA LEU A 373 -13.97 -19.36 -22.36
C LEU A 373 -15.09 -20.40 -22.30
N SER A 374 -15.37 -21.00 -23.44
CA SER A 374 -16.11 -22.25 -23.58
C SER A 374 -15.12 -23.37 -23.94
N SER A 375 -15.18 -24.43 -23.14
CA SER A 375 -14.90 -25.85 -23.42
C SER A 375 -14.04 -26.19 -24.66
N ASP A 376 -12.88 -26.83 -24.50
CA ASP A 376 -12.72 -28.27 -24.80
C ASP A 376 -11.31 -28.84 -24.47
N SER A 377 -11.32 -30.13 -24.16
CA SER A 377 -10.32 -31.21 -24.14
C SER A 377 -8.80 -30.94 -24.39
N GLY A 378 -7.98 -31.50 -23.49
CA GLY A 378 -6.51 -31.49 -23.55
C GLY A 378 -5.87 -32.49 -24.51
N PRO A 379 -4.52 -32.50 -24.60
CA PRO A 379 -3.80 -33.74 -24.26
C PRO A 379 -2.47 -33.59 -23.50
N VAL A 380 -2.15 -34.69 -22.84
CA VAL A 380 -0.91 -35.34 -22.35
C VAL A 380 0.43 -34.60 -22.44
N ALA A 381 1.13 -34.62 -21.29
CA ALA A 381 2.46 -34.10 -21.04
C ALA A 381 3.59 -35.08 -21.45
N ASN A 382 4.73 -34.52 -21.88
CA ASN A 382 6.03 -35.16 -21.79
C ASN A 382 7.08 -34.10 -21.44
N SER A 383 7.75 -34.25 -20.30
CA SER A 383 8.93 -33.46 -19.91
C SER A 383 10.10 -34.41 -19.60
N PRO A 384 11.33 -34.10 -20.08
CA PRO A 384 12.52 -34.90 -19.82
C PRO A 384 13.18 -34.55 -18.46
N PRO A 385 14.09 -35.41 -17.95
CA PRO A 385 14.67 -35.24 -16.62
C PRO A 385 15.86 -34.26 -16.64
N ILE A 386 15.91 -33.35 -15.66
CA ILE A 386 17.11 -32.54 -15.40
C ILE A 386 17.73 -33.02 -14.08
N ARG A 387 18.95 -33.54 -14.22
CA ARG A 387 19.84 -34.00 -13.17
C ARG A 387 20.76 -32.84 -12.77
N GLY A 388 20.81 -32.51 -11.48
CA GLY A 388 21.68 -31.44 -10.98
C GLY A 388 21.83 -31.52 -9.47
N THR A 389 22.78 -32.33 -9.03
CA THR A 389 23.31 -32.42 -7.66
C THR A 389 24.08 -31.15 -7.29
N LEU A 390 23.74 -30.54 -6.16
CA LEU A 390 24.58 -29.55 -5.47
C LEU A 390 24.87 -30.03 -4.05
N HIS A 391 26.16 -30.21 -3.76
CA HIS A 391 26.73 -30.46 -2.44
C HIS A 391 26.68 -29.18 -1.58
N PRO A 392 26.47 -29.29 -0.26
CA PRO A 392 26.62 -28.17 0.66
C PRO A 392 28.07 -28.08 1.18
N SER A 393 28.69 -26.90 1.06
CA SER A 393 29.90 -26.55 1.79
C SER A 393 29.53 -25.81 3.08
N SER A 394 30.05 -26.35 4.17
CA SER A 394 29.89 -25.99 5.57
C SER A 394 30.64 -24.73 6.01
N ASN A 395 30.26 -24.27 7.21
CA ASN A 395 31.00 -23.46 8.19
C ASN A 395 30.70 -21.96 8.24
N GLU A 396 29.77 -21.57 9.11
CA GLU A 396 29.95 -20.38 9.97
C GLU A 396 29.53 -20.70 11.40
N ALA A 397 30.42 -20.35 12.33
CA ALA A 397 30.38 -20.66 13.74
C ALA A 397 29.37 -19.77 14.50
N GLN A 398 28.49 -20.39 15.27
CA GLN A 398 27.64 -19.71 16.25
C GLN A 398 28.42 -19.46 17.53
N THR A 399 28.78 -18.19 17.79
CA THR A 399 29.17 -17.74 19.13
C THR A 399 27.90 -17.40 19.91
N ARG A 400 27.52 -18.26 20.86
CA ARG A 400 26.49 -17.96 21.87
C ARG A 400 27.02 -16.89 22.83
N LEU A 401 26.42 -15.71 22.83
CA LEU A 401 26.50 -14.76 23.93
C LEU A 401 25.33 -15.05 24.88
N GLN A 402 25.64 -15.55 26.07
CA GLN A 402 24.72 -15.59 27.21
C GLN A 402 24.58 -14.16 27.75
N CYS A 403 23.38 -13.58 27.67
CA CYS A 403 23.04 -12.40 28.46
C CYS A 403 22.64 -12.89 29.86
N HIS A 404 23.45 -12.53 30.86
CA HIS A 404 23.06 -12.61 32.26
C HIS A 404 22.11 -11.44 32.56
N ASP A 405 20.87 -11.77 32.96
CA ASP A 405 20.02 -10.85 33.68
C ASP A 405 20.64 -10.58 35.05
N SER A 406 20.82 -9.31 35.39
CA SER A 406 21.17 -8.86 36.73
C SER A 406 20.19 -7.75 37.11
N ASP A 407 19.27 -8.10 38.00
CA ASP A 407 18.36 -7.17 38.66
C ASP A 407 19.16 -6.17 39.52
N PRO A 408 18.81 -4.88 39.53
CA PRO A 408 19.40 -3.94 40.48
C PRO A 408 18.70 -4.05 41.83
N VAL A 409 19.47 -4.47 42.84
CA VAL A 409 19.13 -4.32 44.26
C VAL A 409 19.19 -2.82 44.61
N PHE A 410 18.04 -2.26 44.99
CA PHE A 410 17.96 -0.96 45.65
C PHE A 410 18.48 -1.10 47.08
N THR A 411 19.56 -0.40 47.41
CA THR A 411 19.93 -0.11 48.80
C THR A 411 19.45 1.29 49.16
N GLU A 412 18.51 1.35 50.10
CA GLU A 412 18.22 2.55 50.88
C GLU A 412 19.50 3.03 51.56
N THR A 413 19.74 4.35 51.54
CA THR A 413 20.68 4.97 52.47
C THR A 413 20.00 6.19 53.07
N THR A 414 19.66 6.04 54.33
CA THR A 414 19.32 7.10 55.26
C THR A 414 20.57 7.91 55.61
N ALA A 415 20.48 9.22 55.46
CA ALA A 415 21.12 10.23 56.30
C ALA A 415 20.42 11.57 56.06
#